data_AF-A0A5J4WYW5-F1
#
_entry.id   AF-A0A5J4WYW5-F1
#
_cell.length_a   1.000
_cell.length_b   1.000
_cell.length_c   1.000
_cell.angle_alpha   90.00
_cell.angle_beta   90.00
_cell.angle_gamma   90.00
#
_symmetry.space_group_name_H-M   'P 1'
#
loop_
_entity.id
_entity.type
_entity.pdbx_description
1 polymer ?
#
loop_
_entity_poly.entity_id
_entity_poly.type
_entity_poly.pdbx_seq_one_letter_code
_entity_poly.pdbx_strand_id
1 'polypeptide(L)'
;MMSKIQDAISQHNDTKSLYYKQILNSAFGGEGQNIAKFDKISFNNARQAQLKQLKQDHKATRKLSDDILNSDGEVIEETQYMVSESPRQFKCNKPLQEAELILDNNKFWYLNYIFNFLYKCIDMDRVHLCNMDTDSMYLAIAGSQIEGYKQRLNGFHGTIVLLLKRQNFARITSEPQGENIVCLAPKCYSLYNGNEQNNGIESLMSRMKDVSEKKANLTTNDYIKCLNDGCNVKVTTNNSQMKLGVKSMIGMEKSALTVIHNKMVVLFNGCCAPFMYGINADHYLVE
;
A
#
# COMPACT_ATOMS: atom_id res chain seq x y z
N MET A 1 18.82 -15.27 10.69
CA MET A 1 17.81 -15.18 9.61
C MET A 1 18.39 -14.53 8.35
N MET A 2 19.06 -13.37 8.47
CA MET A 2 19.68 -12.67 7.34
C MET A 2 20.69 -13.52 6.55
N SER A 3 21.52 -14.33 7.23
CA SER A 3 22.43 -15.27 6.56
C SER A 3 21.68 -16.24 5.63
N LYS A 4 20.58 -16.83 6.09
CA LYS A 4 19.75 -17.73 5.28
C LYS A 4 19.15 -17.05 4.04
N ILE A 5 18.84 -15.75 4.13
CA ILE A 5 18.39 -14.95 2.97
C ILE A 5 19.54 -14.78 1.99
N GLN A 6 20.73 -14.39 2.47
CA GLN A 6 21.92 -14.23 1.63
C GLN A 6 22.32 -15.54 0.94
N ASP A 7 22.29 -16.66 1.66
CA ASP A 7 22.55 -17.99 1.11
C ASP A 7 21.55 -18.33 0.00
N ALA A 8 20.25 -18.08 0.21
CA ALA A 8 19.22 -18.33 -0.80
C ALA A 8 19.40 -17.45 -2.04
N ILE A 9 19.79 -16.18 -1.87
CA ILE A 9 20.13 -15.27 -2.99
C ILE A 9 21.36 -15.78 -3.74
N SER A 10 22.40 -16.22 -3.03
CA SER A 10 23.62 -16.77 -3.65
C SER A 10 23.35 -18.05 -4.45
N GLN A 11 22.30 -18.79 -4.08
CA GLN A 11 21.83 -19.99 -4.76
C GLN A 11 20.84 -19.67 -5.91
N HIS A 12 20.60 -18.40 -6.23
CA HIS A 12 19.59 -17.95 -7.19
C HIS A 12 18.19 -18.54 -6.92
N ASN A 13 17.86 -18.73 -5.64
CA ASN A 13 16.58 -19.28 -5.22
C ASN A 13 15.66 -18.18 -4.67
N ASP A 14 15.00 -17.49 -5.60
CA ASP A 14 14.14 -16.35 -5.31
C ASP A 14 12.96 -16.70 -4.40
N THR A 15 12.34 -17.86 -4.60
CA THR A 15 11.21 -18.34 -3.77
C THR A 15 11.64 -18.53 -2.32
N LYS A 16 12.80 -19.14 -2.09
CA LYS A 16 13.33 -19.39 -0.74
C LYS A 16 13.77 -18.09 -0.07
N SER A 17 14.40 -17.18 -0.83
CA SER A 17 14.72 -15.83 -0.36
C SER A 17 13.46 -15.07 0.07
N LEU A 18 12.41 -15.11 -0.77
CA LEU A 18 11.12 -14.46 -0.48
C LEU A 18 10.44 -15.04 0.75
N TYR A 19 10.43 -16.37 0.90
CA TYR A 19 9.89 -17.05 2.06
C TYR A 19 10.59 -16.63 3.36
N TYR A 20 11.92 -16.60 3.35
CA TYR A 20 12.69 -16.15 4.52
C TYR A 20 12.48 -14.67 4.84
N LYS A 21 12.35 -13.82 3.81
CA LYS A 21 11.99 -12.41 4.00
C LYS A 21 10.61 -12.27 4.64
N GLN A 22 9.63 -13.08 4.21
CA GLN A 22 8.29 -13.06 4.76
C GLN A 22 8.27 -13.47 6.24
N ILE A 23 9.02 -14.51 6.62
CA ILE A 23 9.16 -14.91 8.03
C ILE A 23 9.72 -13.76 8.87
N LEU A 24 10.81 -13.13 8.40
CA LEU A 24 11.46 -12.04 9.12
C LEU A 24 10.50 -10.84 9.32
N ASN A 25 9.81 -10.42 8.25
CA ASN A 25 8.85 -9.33 8.32
C ASN A 25 7.63 -9.67 9.18
N SER A 26 7.19 -10.94 9.17
CA SER A 26 6.04 -11.39 9.95
C SER A 26 6.34 -11.49 11.44
N ALA A 27 7.60 -11.76 11.84
CA ALA A 27 8.00 -11.76 13.24
C ALA A 27 7.76 -10.37 13.87
N PHE A 28 8.24 -9.32 13.20
CA PHE A 28 7.97 -7.92 13.60
C PHE A 28 6.47 -7.61 13.65
N GLY A 29 5.72 -7.93 12.59
CA GLY A 29 4.27 -7.68 12.55
C GLY A 29 3.49 -8.47 13.61
N GLY A 30 4.03 -9.60 14.04
CA GLY A 30 3.49 -10.40 15.13
C GLY A 30 3.59 -9.71 16.48
N GLU A 31 4.71 -9.04 16.79
CA GLU A 31 4.91 -8.32 18.06
C GLU A 31 4.04 -7.06 18.14
N GLY A 32 3.86 -6.35 17.02
CA GLY A 32 3.01 -5.15 16.93
C GLY A 32 1.51 -5.44 16.70
N GLN A 33 1.05 -6.66 16.98
CA GLN A 33 -0.31 -7.07 16.64
C GLN A 33 -1.33 -6.38 17.54
N ASN A 34 -2.36 -5.78 16.93
CA ASN A 34 -3.47 -5.18 17.68
C ASN A 34 -4.21 -6.25 18.49
N ILE A 35 -4.28 -6.06 19.81
CA ILE A 35 -4.98 -6.93 20.77
C ILE A 35 -6.45 -6.53 20.97
N ALA A 36 -6.90 -5.43 20.35
CA ALA A 36 -8.28 -4.98 20.43
C ALA A 36 -9.22 -6.07 19.91
N LYS A 37 -10.29 -6.29 20.67
CA LYS A 37 -11.19 -7.43 20.50
C LYS A 37 -12.44 -6.96 19.78
N PHE A 38 -12.58 -7.36 18.53
CA PHE A 38 -13.76 -7.07 17.74
C PHE A 38 -14.49 -8.36 17.39
N ASP A 39 -15.81 -8.34 17.54
CA ASP A 39 -16.65 -9.40 16.99
C ASP A 39 -16.59 -9.33 15.47
N LYS A 40 -16.52 -10.50 14.84
CA LYS A 40 -16.65 -10.61 13.40
C LYS A 40 -18.14 -10.64 13.06
N ILE A 41 -18.60 -9.60 12.38
CA ILE A 41 -19.97 -9.53 11.86
C ILE A 41 -19.97 -10.03 10.42
N SER A 42 -20.91 -10.90 10.09
CA SER A 42 -21.11 -11.37 8.73
C SER A 42 -22.59 -11.47 8.37
N PHE A 43 -22.91 -11.18 7.12
CA PHE A 43 -24.25 -11.32 6.55
C PHE A 43 -24.30 -12.63 5.78
N ASN A 44 -25.29 -13.47 6.10
CA ASN A 44 -25.37 -14.85 5.63
C ASN A 44 -26.81 -15.19 5.27
N ASN A 45 -27.00 -16.14 4.36
CA ASN A 45 -28.30 -16.76 4.16
C ASN A 45 -28.61 -17.79 5.26
N ALA A 46 -29.83 -18.35 5.24
CA ALA A 46 -30.30 -19.29 6.26
C ALA A 46 -29.33 -20.46 6.49
N ARG A 47 -28.89 -21.11 5.41
CA ARG A 47 -27.99 -22.27 5.49
C ARG A 47 -26.64 -21.91 6.11
N GLN A 48 -26.01 -20.82 5.66
CA GLN A 48 -24.73 -20.39 6.20
C GLN A 48 -24.84 -19.91 7.66
N ALA A 49 -25.96 -19.27 8.01
CA ALA A 49 -26.23 -18.85 9.39
C ALA A 49 -26.33 -20.07 10.32
N GLN A 50 -27.07 -21.10 9.92
CA GLN A 50 -27.16 -22.37 10.67
C GLN A 50 -25.80 -23.04 10.83
N LEU A 51 -25.00 -23.12 9.77
CA LEU A 51 -23.63 -23.68 9.87
C LEU A 51 -22.75 -22.90 10.84
N LYS A 52 -22.89 -21.57 10.89
CA LYS A 52 -22.13 -20.72 11.81
C LYS A 52 -22.64 -20.81 13.25
N GLN A 53 -23.93 -21.05 13.48
CA GLN A 53 -24.49 -21.29 14.82
C GLN A 53 -23.89 -22.51 15.50
N LEU A 54 -23.46 -23.51 14.72
CA LEU A 54 -22.81 -24.71 15.24
C LEU A 54 -21.35 -24.51 15.66
N LYS A 55 -20.75 -23.36 15.31
CA LYS A 55 -19.36 -23.10 15.68
C LYS A 55 -19.26 -22.62 17.12
N GLN A 56 -18.14 -22.97 17.77
CA GLN A 56 -17.89 -22.56 19.15
C GLN A 56 -17.65 -21.05 19.31
N ASP A 57 -17.21 -20.35 18.26
CA ASP A 57 -17.06 -18.90 18.25
C ASP A 57 -18.38 -18.17 17.93
N HIS A 58 -19.51 -18.88 17.81
CA HIS A 58 -20.81 -18.25 17.65
C HIS A 58 -21.19 -17.43 18.90
N LYS A 59 -21.60 -16.18 18.70
CA LYS A 59 -22.10 -15.30 19.77
C LYS A 59 -23.61 -15.06 19.66
N ALA A 60 -24.05 -14.58 18.49
CA ALA A 60 -25.44 -14.23 18.27
C ALA A 60 -25.82 -14.32 16.79
N THR A 61 -27.09 -14.66 16.53
CA THR A 61 -27.71 -14.57 15.21
C THR A 61 -28.91 -13.64 15.28
N ARG A 62 -29.07 -12.75 14.31
CA ARG A 62 -30.26 -11.92 14.12
C ARG A 62 -30.77 -12.06 12.69
N LYS A 63 -32.05 -12.40 12.54
CA LYS A 63 -32.75 -12.32 11.25
C LYS A 63 -32.93 -10.85 10.86
N LEU A 64 -32.61 -10.49 9.63
CA LEU A 64 -32.68 -9.11 9.12
C LEU A 64 -33.83 -8.90 8.13
N SER A 65 -34.13 -9.90 7.32
CA SER A 65 -35.19 -9.84 6.30
C SER A 65 -35.89 -11.19 6.21
N ASP A 66 -37.07 -11.23 5.58
CA ASP A 66 -37.74 -12.46 5.16
C ASP A 66 -37.43 -12.76 3.69
N ASP A 67 -37.85 -13.93 3.21
CA ASP A 67 -37.75 -14.28 1.80
C ASP A 67 -38.69 -13.39 0.96
N ILE A 68 -38.19 -12.86 -0.15
CA ILE A 68 -39.01 -12.15 -1.14
C ILE A 68 -39.30 -13.10 -2.30
N LEU A 69 -40.57 -13.36 -2.56
CA LEU A 69 -41.04 -14.25 -3.62
C LEU A 69 -41.47 -13.47 -4.86
N ASN A 70 -41.30 -14.04 -6.05
CA ASN A 70 -41.94 -13.55 -7.27
C ASN A 70 -43.41 -13.97 -7.33
N SER A 71 -44.13 -13.47 -8.33
CA SER A 71 -45.52 -13.83 -8.62
C SER A 71 -45.75 -15.34 -8.86
N ASP A 72 -44.69 -16.07 -9.22
CA ASP A 72 -44.70 -17.52 -9.46
C ASP A 72 -44.35 -18.34 -8.20
N GLY A 73 -44.09 -17.68 -7.07
CA GLY A 73 -43.75 -18.32 -5.79
C GLY A 73 -42.27 -18.73 -5.64
N GLU A 74 -41.40 -18.37 -6.58
CA GLU A 74 -39.95 -18.58 -6.49
C GLU A 74 -39.26 -17.47 -5.68
N VAL A 75 -38.21 -17.82 -4.93
CA VAL A 75 -37.46 -16.89 -4.10
C VAL A 75 -36.57 -15.99 -4.96
N ILE A 76 -36.88 -14.70 -5.01
CA ILE A 76 -36.05 -13.64 -5.62
C ILE A 76 -34.91 -13.27 -4.69
N GLU A 77 -35.22 -13.06 -3.40
CA GLU A 77 -34.22 -12.74 -2.38
C GLU A 77 -34.38 -13.64 -1.17
N GLU A 78 -33.29 -14.36 -0.85
CA GLU A 78 -33.21 -15.13 0.39
C GLU A 78 -33.17 -14.23 1.63
N THR A 79 -33.83 -14.71 2.68
CA THR A 79 -33.73 -14.30 4.06
C THR A 79 -32.27 -14.06 4.45
N GLN A 80 -31.97 -12.85 4.93
CA GLN A 80 -30.64 -12.49 5.42
C GLN A 80 -30.57 -12.58 6.94
N TYR A 81 -29.43 -13.08 7.42
CA TYR A 81 -29.08 -13.17 8.82
C TYR A 81 -27.77 -12.43 9.08
N MET A 82 -27.75 -11.62 10.13
CA MET A 82 -26.53 -11.12 10.73
C MET A 82 -26.04 -12.14 11.74
N VAL A 83 -24.81 -12.62 11.57
CA VAL A 83 -24.15 -13.52 12.51
C VAL A 83 -22.95 -12.81 13.10
N SER A 84 -22.92 -12.73 14.43
CA SER A 84 -21.78 -12.28 15.22
C SER A 84 -20.99 -13.51 15.69
N GLU A 85 -19.73 -13.59 15.28
CA GLU A 85 -18.76 -14.58 15.72
C GLU A 85 -17.74 -13.87 16.62
N SER A 86 -17.51 -14.35 17.85
CA SER A 86 -16.44 -13.89 18.74
C SER A 86 -15.22 -14.82 18.58
N PRO A 87 -14.17 -14.42 17.84
CA PRO A 87 -13.03 -15.29 17.56
C PRO A 87 -12.41 -15.84 18.86
N ARG A 88 -11.97 -17.11 18.82
CA ARG A 88 -11.27 -17.72 19.96
C ARG A 88 -10.06 -16.87 20.35
N GLN A 89 -9.97 -16.59 21.64
CA GLN A 89 -8.96 -15.69 22.18
C GLN A 89 -7.82 -16.52 22.77
N PHE A 90 -6.59 -16.13 22.43
CA PHE A 90 -5.39 -16.68 23.05
C PHE A 90 -4.63 -15.51 23.69
N LYS A 91 -4.33 -15.62 24.98
CA LYS A 91 -3.49 -14.63 25.65
C LYS A 91 -2.04 -14.85 25.20
N CYS A 92 -1.53 -13.93 24.42
CA CYS A 92 -0.11 -13.88 24.06
C CYS A 92 0.44 -12.55 24.59
N ASN A 93 1.27 -12.60 25.63
CA ASN A 93 1.92 -11.41 26.17
C ASN A 93 3.11 -11.08 25.27
N LYS A 94 2.85 -10.27 24.24
CA LYS A 94 3.89 -9.76 23.34
C LYS A 94 4.34 -8.36 23.78
N PRO A 95 5.65 -8.07 23.80
CA PRO A 95 6.15 -6.74 24.14
C PRO A 95 5.92 -5.78 22.97
N LEU A 96 4.79 -5.07 22.98
CA LEU A 96 4.49 -4.03 21.97
C LEU A 96 5.61 -2.98 21.86
N GLN A 97 6.30 -2.72 22.98
CA GLN A 97 7.45 -1.83 23.05
C GLN A 97 8.59 -2.25 22.12
N GLU A 98 8.78 -3.55 21.87
CA GLU A 98 9.79 -4.02 20.91
C GLU A 98 9.42 -3.62 19.48
N ALA A 99 8.14 -3.73 19.11
CA ALA A 99 7.68 -3.31 17.79
C ALA A 99 7.84 -1.79 17.60
N GLU A 100 7.48 -1.00 18.61
CA GLU A 100 7.70 0.46 18.58
C GLU A 100 9.18 0.81 18.44
N LEU A 101 10.04 0.18 19.25
CA LEU A 101 11.49 0.39 19.20
C LEU A 101 12.09 -0.01 17.84
N ILE A 102 11.62 -1.09 17.22
CA ILE A 102 12.08 -1.50 15.89
C ILE A 102 11.67 -0.47 14.84
N LEU A 103 10.43 0.02 14.89
CA LEU A 103 9.95 1.05 13.95
C LEU A 103 10.72 2.35 14.09
N ASP A 104 10.92 2.82 15.32
CA ASP A 104 11.61 4.07 15.56
C ASP A 104 13.10 3.98 15.24
N ASN A 105 13.74 2.85 15.52
CA ASN A 105 15.10 2.60 15.05
C ASN A 105 15.19 2.61 13.52
N ASN A 106 14.21 2.01 12.82
CA ASN A 106 14.19 2.04 11.36
C ASN A 106 14.10 3.48 10.84
N LYS A 107 13.13 4.27 11.34
CA LYS A 107 12.99 5.69 10.98
C LYS A 107 14.26 6.47 11.29
N PHE A 108 14.84 6.29 12.49
CA PHE A 108 16.07 6.97 12.89
C PHE A 108 17.20 6.68 11.91
N TRP A 109 17.46 5.40 11.60
CA TRP A 109 18.53 5.03 10.67
C TRP A 109 18.27 5.49 9.24
N TYR A 110 17.01 5.54 8.83
CA TYR A 110 16.62 6.01 7.51
C TYR A 110 16.82 7.53 7.38
N LEU A 111 16.30 8.31 8.33
CA LEU A 111 16.49 9.77 8.39
C LEU A 111 17.95 10.15 8.60
N ASN A 112 18.68 9.43 9.45
CA ASN A 112 20.10 9.63 9.66
C ASN A 112 20.89 9.41 8.36
N TYR A 113 20.58 8.36 7.61
CA TYR A 113 21.19 8.13 6.30
C TYR A 113 20.92 9.30 5.33
N ILE A 114 19.70 9.84 5.32
CA ILE A 114 19.36 10.96 4.44
C ILE A 114 20.11 12.22 4.87
N PHE A 115 19.91 12.69 6.10
CA PHE A 115 20.42 13.98 6.54
C PHE A 115 21.94 14.00 6.78
N ASN A 116 22.50 12.91 7.31
CA ASN A 116 23.92 12.87 7.66
C ASN A 116 24.81 12.23 6.59
N PHE A 117 24.25 11.48 5.63
CA PHE A 117 25.01 10.96 4.50
C PHE A 117 24.55 11.58 3.17
N LEU A 118 23.30 11.38 2.75
CA LEU A 118 22.84 11.80 1.42
C LEU A 118 23.03 13.31 1.19
N TYR A 119 22.51 14.15 2.08
CA TYR A 119 22.60 15.61 1.99
C TYR A 119 24.03 16.17 2.08
N LYS A 120 24.96 15.42 2.68
CA LYS A 120 26.37 15.84 2.83
C LYS A 120 27.27 15.32 1.71
N CYS A 121 26.93 14.17 1.13
CA CYS A 121 27.75 13.48 0.14
C CYS A 121 27.28 13.71 -1.29
N ILE A 122 26.06 14.23 -1.49
CA ILE A 122 25.46 14.46 -2.81
C ILE A 122 25.19 15.95 -2.99
N ASP A 123 25.46 16.43 -4.20
CA ASP A 123 25.11 17.77 -4.63
C ASP A 123 23.58 17.91 -4.76
N MET A 124 22.97 18.53 -3.75
CA MET A 124 21.52 18.75 -3.69
C MET A 124 21.02 19.84 -4.66
N ASP A 125 21.91 20.64 -5.25
CA ASP A 125 21.54 21.55 -6.34
C ASP A 125 21.28 20.78 -7.65
N ARG A 126 21.76 19.54 -7.73
CA ARG A 126 21.57 18.63 -8.87
C ARG A 126 20.68 17.45 -8.56
N VAL A 127 20.28 17.24 -7.31
CA VAL A 127 19.48 16.08 -6.91
C VAL A 127 18.27 16.52 -6.11
N HIS A 128 17.10 16.16 -6.63
CA HIS A 128 15.81 16.38 -5.98
C HIS A 128 15.26 15.06 -5.44
N LEU A 129 14.82 15.07 -4.19
CA LEU A 129 14.09 13.97 -3.58
C LEU A 129 12.62 14.03 -4.01
N CYS A 130 12.17 13.07 -4.81
CA CYS A 130 10.81 13.05 -5.35
C CYS A 130 9.82 12.35 -4.42
N ASN A 131 10.20 11.19 -3.88
CA ASN A 131 9.32 10.38 -3.05
C ASN A 131 10.12 9.42 -2.15
N MET A 132 9.50 8.99 -1.05
CA MET A 132 10.08 8.08 -0.08
C MET A 132 9.02 7.12 0.46
N ASP A 133 9.34 5.82 0.52
CA ASP A 133 8.51 4.82 1.20
C ASP A 133 9.38 3.82 1.95
N THR A 134 9.26 3.82 3.28
CA THR A 134 9.79 2.85 4.27
C THR A 134 11.27 2.48 4.12
N ASP A 135 11.64 1.76 3.06
CA ASP A 135 12.98 1.27 2.75
C ASP A 135 13.51 1.73 1.38
N SER A 136 12.80 2.64 0.71
CA SER A 136 13.07 3.08 -0.66
C SER A 136 12.92 4.59 -0.85
N MET A 137 13.83 5.20 -1.61
CA MET A 137 13.73 6.62 -2.00
C MET A 137 13.88 6.77 -3.51
N TYR A 138 13.20 7.77 -4.05
CA TYR A 138 13.18 8.16 -5.45
C TYR A 138 13.86 9.52 -5.58
N LEU A 139 14.98 9.56 -6.27
CA LEU A 139 15.76 10.77 -6.50
C LEU A 139 15.70 11.13 -7.97
N ALA A 140 15.34 12.37 -8.33
CA ALA A 140 15.58 12.92 -9.65
C ALA A 140 16.91 13.67 -9.64
N ILE A 141 17.87 13.18 -10.41
CA ILE A 141 19.16 13.85 -10.59
C ILE A 141 19.01 14.82 -11.78
N ALA A 142 19.92 15.77 -12.00
CA ALA A 142 19.90 16.70 -13.12
C ALA A 142 21.12 16.48 -14.04
N GLY A 143 20.91 16.48 -15.37
CA GLY A 143 21.98 16.62 -16.38
C GLY A 143 21.59 16.24 -17.81
N SER A 144 22.45 15.53 -18.55
CA SER A 144 22.41 15.54 -20.02
C SER A 144 21.25 14.76 -20.61
N GLN A 145 20.42 15.44 -21.42
CA GLN A 145 19.36 14.81 -22.22
C GLN A 145 19.90 13.80 -23.25
N ILE A 146 21.17 13.93 -23.66
CA ILE A 146 21.78 13.09 -24.72
C ILE A 146 22.18 11.72 -24.19
N GLU A 147 22.69 11.66 -22.96
CA GLU A 147 23.11 10.39 -22.34
C GLU A 147 21.99 9.76 -21.47
N GLY A 148 21.00 10.57 -21.08
CA GLY A 148 19.79 10.13 -20.38
C GLY A 148 20.08 9.36 -19.08
N TYR A 149 19.24 8.38 -18.76
CA TYR A 149 19.40 7.57 -17.55
C TYR A 149 20.64 6.65 -17.55
N LYS A 150 21.37 6.53 -18.67
CA LYS A 150 22.59 5.71 -18.77
C LYS A 150 23.81 6.37 -18.12
N GLN A 151 23.71 7.65 -17.76
CA GLN A 151 24.71 8.35 -16.96
C GLN A 151 24.83 7.65 -15.60
N ARG A 152 26.00 7.10 -15.29
CA ARG A 152 26.25 6.42 -14.02
C ARG A 152 26.62 7.44 -12.93
N LEU A 153 26.44 7.04 -11.67
CA LEU A 153 26.90 7.76 -10.47
C LEU A 153 28.44 7.78 -10.32
N ASN A 154 29.19 7.96 -11.41
CA ASN A 154 30.63 8.20 -11.37
C ASN A 154 30.88 9.69 -11.64
N GLY A 155 30.68 10.53 -10.63
CA GLY A 155 30.95 11.99 -10.71
C GLY A 155 29.85 12.77 -11.45
N PHE A 156 28.66 12.79 -10.86
CA PHE A 156 27.42 13.45 -11.28
C PHE A 156 27.48 14.49 -12.41
N HIS A 157 26.85 14.17 -13.54
CA HIS A 157 26.09 15.09 -14.41
C HIS A 157 25.01 14.25 -15.12
N GLY A 158 23.71 14.31 -14.75
CA GLY A 158 22.65 13.61 -15.50
C GLY A 158 21.26 13.44 -14.90
N THR A 159 20.16 13.61 -15.67
CA THR A 159 18.81 13.37 -15.14
C THR A 159 18.52 11.89 -15.05
N ILE A 160 18.68 11.36 -13.85
CA ILE A 160 18.53 9.95 -13.52
C ILE A 160 17.50 9.88 -12.39
N VAL A 161 16.40 9.14 -12.60
CA VAL A 161 15.56 8.76 -11.46
C VAL A 161 16.15 7.51 -10.82
N LEU A 162 16.87 7.65 -9.70
CA LEU A 162 17.43 6.50 -8.96
C LEU A 162 16.46 6.05 -7.87
N LEU A 163 16.02 4.80 -7.99
CA LEU A 163 15.32 4.09 -6.93
C LEU A 163 16.36 3.40 -6.04
N LEU A 164 16.56 3.94 -4.84
CA LEU A 164 17.52 3.39 -3.87
C LEU A 164 16.75 2.57 -2.84
N LYS A 165 16.97 1.25 -2.81
CA LYS A 165 16.40 0.36 -1.80
C LYS A 165 17.43 -0.15 -0.83
N ARG A 166 17.11 -0.09 0.47
CA ARG A 166 17.98 -0.61 1.53
C ARG A 166 17.84 -2.14 1.63
N GLN A 167 18.83 -2.88 1.14
CA GLN A 167 18.84 -4.35 1.26
C GLN A 167 19.46 -4.85 2.58
N ASN A 168 20.44 -4.11 3.14
CA ASN A 168 21.12 -4.41 4.42
C ASN A 168 21.51 -3.09 5.13
N PHE A 169 22.07 -3.17 6.34
CA PHE A 169 22.41 -2.00 7.18
C PHE A 169 23.28 -0.92 6.51
N ALA A 170 23.95 -1.23 5.39
CA ALA A 170 24.78 -0.28 4.65
C ALA A 170 24.78 -0.46 3.12
N ARG A 171 23.88 -1.27 2.54
CA ARG A 171 23.87 -1.51 1.07
C ARG A 171 22.60 -0.99 0.43
N ILE A 172 22.80 -0.11 -0.53
CA ILE A 172 21.77 0.48 -1.36
C ILE A 172 21.81 -0.23 -2.71
N THR A 173 20.65 -0.64 -3.18
CA THR A 173 20.50 -1.24 -4.50
C THR A 173 19.72 -0.28 -5.37
N SER A 174 20.23 -0.01 -6.58
CA SER A 174 19.49 0.69 -7.62
C SER A 174 18.44 -0.25 -8.22
N GLU A 175 17.17 0.15 -8.18
CA GLU A 175 16.11 -0.51 -8.96
C GLU A 175 15.92 0.22 -10.33
N PRO A 176 14.84 0.02 -11.12
CA PRO A 176 14.81 0.53 -12.50
C PRO A 176 14.92 2.06 -12.53
N GLN A 177 15.78 2.52 -13.43
CA GLN A 177 16.01 3.94 -13.71
C GLN A 177 15.14 4.36 -14.89
N GLY A 178 14.61 5.57 -14.82
CA GLY A 178 13.85 6.18 -15.90
C GLY A 178 14.22 7.64 -16.07
N GLU A 179 13.77 8.20 -17.19
CA GLU A 179 14.00 9.60 -17.54
C GLU A 179 13.11 10.53 -16.72
N ASN A 180 11.87 10.14 -16.48
CA ASN A 180 10.85 10.97 -15.86
C ASN A 180 10.08 10.23 -14.77
N ILE A 181 9.64 10.98 -13.77
CA ILE A 181 8.76 10.48 -12.72
C ILE A 181 7.64 11.49 -12.45
N VAL A 182 6.41 11.01 -12.33
CA VAL A 182 5.25 11.77 -11.85
C VAL A 182 4.82 11.21 -10.50
N CYS A 183 4.82 12.05 -9.47
CA CYS A 183 4.40 11.69 -8.11
C CYS A 183 3.16 12.50 -7.74
N LEU A 184 2.03 11.84 -7.53
CA LEU A 184 0.78 12.49 -7.10
C LEU A 184 0.67 12.55 -5.58
N ALA A 185 1.06 11.48 -4.91
CA ALA A 185 0.86 11.30 -3.49
C ALA A 185 1.71 10.13 -2.96
N PRO A 186 1.83 9.96 -1.62
CA PRO A 186 2.52 8.81 -1.05
C PRO A 186 1.98 7.48 -1.59
N LYS A 187 2.85 6.67 -2.18
CA LYS A 187 2.56 5.38 -2.86
C LYS A 187 1.77 5.48 -4.18
N CYS A 188 1.63 6.68 -4.75
CA CYS A 188 0.97 6.94 -6.03
C CYS A 188 1.92 7.70 -6.98
N TYR A 189 2.66 6.96 -7.81
CA TYR A 189 3.65 7.52 -8.74
C TYR A 189 3.86 6.64 -9.98
N SER A 190 4.33 7.23 -11.07
CA SER A 190 4.71 6.53 -12.29
C SER A 190 6.08 6.99 -12.79
N LEU A 191 6.95 6.02 -13.10
CA LEU A 191 8.25 6.17 -13.71
C LEU A 191 8.14 5.80 -15.20
N TYR A 192 8.62 6.66 -16.08
CA TYR A 192 8.44 6.51 -17.52
C TYR A 192 9.57 7.14 -18.35
N ASN A 193 9.68 6.68 -19.60
CA ASN A 193 10.55 7.25 -20.61
C ASN A 193 9.75 7.89 -21.73
N GLY A 194 10.33 8.90 -22.38
CA GLY A 194 9.83 9.41 -23.64
C GLY A 194 10.16 8.43 -24.76
N ASN A 195 9.20 8.16 -25.65
CA ASN A 195 9.43 7.28 -26.80
C ASN A 195 9.73 8.14 -28.04
N GLU A 196 11.02 8.25 -28.39
CA GLU A 196 11.52 9.12 -29.47
C GLU A 196 10.91 8.83 -30.85
N GLN A 197 10.39 7.61 -31.07
CA GLN A 197 9.89 7.17 -32.39
C GLN A 197 8.44 7.58 -32.65
N ASN A 198 7.60 7.77 -31.61
CA ASN A 198 6.15 7.92 -31.77
C ASN A 198 5.53 9.02 -30.87
N ASN A 199 6.32 9.88 -30.22
CA ASN A 199 5.84 10.81 -29.19
C ASN A 199 5.01 10.13 -28.07
N GLY A 200 5.20 8.81 -27.91
CA GLY A 200 4.49 8.00 -26.92
C GLY A 200 5.20 8.02 -25.57
N ILE A 201 4.50 7.58 -24.53
CA ILE A 201 5.09 7.38 -23.19
C ILE A 201 5.24 5.88 -22.95
N GLU A 202 6.44 5.45 -22.57
CA GLU A 202 6.69 4.08 -22.12
C GLU A 202 6.75 4.03 -20.60
N SER A 203 5.77 3.38 -19.96
CA SER A 203 5.76 3.19 -18.50
C SER A 203 6.74 2.09 -18.10
N LEU A 204 7.74 2.43 -17.29
CA LEU A 204 8.66 1.47 -16.69
C LEU A 204 8.10 0.88 -15.40
N MET A 205 7.45 1.70 -14.59
CA MET A 205 6.90 1.30 -13.30
C MET A 205 5.77 2.24 -12.91
N SER A 206 4.61 1.69 -12.57
CA SER A 206 3.50 2.46 -12.01
C SER A 206 3.12 1.89 -10.65
N ARG A 207 2.85 2.77 -9.69
CA ARG A 207 2.41 2.43 -8.34
C ARG A 207 1.20 3.24 -7.98
N MET A 208 0.21 2.56 -7.43
CA MET A 208 -1.00 3.16 -6.90
C MET A 208 -1.42 2.47 -5.61
N LYS A 209 -2.15 3.21 -4.78
CA LYS A 209 -2.65 2.73 -3.50
C LYS A 209 -4.06 2.17 -3.66
N ASP A 210 -4.37 1.11 -2.92
CA ASP A 210 -5.73 0.59 -2.71
C ASP A 210 -6.45 0.02 -3.97
N VAL A 211 -5.79 0.02 -5.14
CA VAL A 211 -6.27 -0.51 -6.43
C VAL A 211 -5.23 -1.42 -7.08
N SER A 212 -5.66 -2.49 -7.74
CA SER A 212 -4.73 -3.45 -8.34
C SER A 212 -4.19 -3.01 -9.70
N GLU A 213 -2.86 -2.97 -9.84
CA GLU A 213 -2.03 -2.98 -11.07
C GLU A 213 -2.85 -3.32 -12.33
N LYS A 214 -3.19 -4.60 -12.41
CA LYS A 214 -3.71 -5.28 -13.60
C LYS A 214 -5.16 -4.97 -13.96
N LYS A 215 -5.98 -4.44 -13.03
CA LYS A 215 -7.41 -4.23 -13.26
C LYS A 215 -7.74 -2.77 -13.60
N ALA A 216 -6.85 -1.84 -13.27
CA ALA A 216 -7.12 -0.41 -13.40
C ALA A 216 -6.89 0.12 -14.81
N ASN A 217 -6.08 -0.55 -15.64
CA ASN A 217 -5.71 -0.11 -16.99
C ASN A 217 -5.25 1.35 -17.06
N LEU A 218 -4.64 1.85 -15.99
CA LEU A 218 -4.14 3.23 -15.92
C LEU A 218 -2.81 3.34 -16.65
N THR A 219 -2.66 4.47 -17.33
CA THR A 219 -1.46 4.85 -18.06
C THR A 219 -0.77 6.00 -17.36
N THR A 220 0.51 6.25 -17.65
CA THR A 220 1.23 7.43 -17.15
C THR A 220 0.53 8.73 -17.53
N ASN A 221 -0.13 8.78 -18.69
CA ASN A 221 -0.93 9.94 -19.10
C ASN A 221 -2.03 10.28 -18.09
N ASP A 222 -2.64 9.28 -17.46
CA ASP A 222 -3.67 9.51 -16.43
C ASP A 222 -3.06 10.19 -15.19
N TYR A 223 -1.83 9.84 -14.82
CA TYR A 223 -1.11 10.50 -13.72
C TYR A 223 -0.78 11.96 -14.07
N ILE A 224 -0.24 12.20 -15.27
CA ILE A 224 0.10 13.55 -15.74
C ILE A 224 -1.16 14.42 -15.80
N LYS A 225 -2.25 13.87 -16.33
CA LYS A 225 -3.55 14.54 -16.39
C LYS A 225 -4.09 14.86 -15.00
N CYS A 226 -4.03 13.92 -14.05
CA CYS A 226 -4.41 14.19 -12.66
C CYS A 226 -3.61 15.35 -12.05
N LEU A 227 -2.31 15.39 -12.30
CA LEU A 227 -1.43 16.43 -11.77
C LEU A 227 -1.79 17.81 -12.34
N ASN A 228 -1.96 17.91 -13.67
CA ASN A 228 -2.19 19.18 -14.35
C ASN A 228 -3.61 19.70 -14.16
N ASP A 229 -4.61 18.81 -14.26
CA ASP A 229 -6.03 19.20 -14.25
C ASP A 229 -6.63 19.15 -12.84
N GLY A 230 -5.90 18.63 -11.84
CA GLY A 230 -6.42 18.41 -10.49
C GLY A 230 -7.56 17.39 -10.42
N CYS A 231 -7.67 16.50 -11.43
CA CYS A 231 -8.80 15.57 -11.52
C CYS A 231 -8.58 14.29 -10.70
N ASN A 232 -9.68 13.72 -10.20
CA ASN A 232 -9.67 12.40 -9.54
C ASN A 232 -10.02 11.32 -10.56
N VAL A 233 -9.13 10.34 -10.73
CA VAL A 233 -9.42 9.18 -11.58
C VAL A 233 -9.98 8.07 -10.71
N LYS A 234 -11.22 7.70 -11.01
CA LYS A 234 -11.91 6.57 -10.39
C LYS A 234 -11.75 5.33 -11.24
N VAL A 235 -11.60 4.19 -10.58
CA VAL A 235 -11.56 2.87 -11.21
C VAL A 235 -12.65 2.01 -10.59
N THR A 236 -13.40 1.34 -11.45
CA THR A 236 -14.40 0.35 -11.03
C THR A 236 -13.72 -0.98 -10.79
N THR A 237 -13.69 -1.41 -9.54
CA THR A 237 -13.21 -2.73 -9.15
C THR A 237 -14.37 -3.69 -9.02
N ASN A 238 -14.36 -4.72 -9.85
CA ASN A 238 -15.37 -5.77 -9.84
C ASN A 238 -14.92 -6.94 -8.97
N ASN A 239 -15.75 -7.30 -8.00
CA ASN A 239 -15.63 -8.49 -7.19
C ASN A 239 -16.76 -9.45 -7.52
N SER A 240 -16.42 -10.64 -8.01
CA SER A 240 -17.42 -11.69 -8.21
C SER A 240 -17.81 -12.33 -6.88
N GLN A 241 -19.10 -12.48 -6.65
CA GLN A 241 -19.67 -13.19 -5.51
C GLN A 241 -20.71 -14.19 -5.98
N MET A 242 -20.74 -15.37 -5.39
CA MET A 242 -21.74 -16.38 -5.70
C MET A 242 -22.87 -16.30 -4.68
N LYS A 243 -24.10 -16.07 -5.13
CA LYS A 243 -25.31 -16.03 -4.30
C LYS A 243 -26.34 -16.94 -4.96
N LEU A 244 -26.90 -17.90 -4.22
CA LEU A 244 -27.95 -18.80 -4.74
C LEU A 244 -27.56 -19.60 -6.00
N GLY A 245 -26.28 -19.96 -6.16
CA GLY A 245 -25.80 -20.60 -7.39
C GLY A 245 -25.68 -19.66 -8.61
N VAL A 246 -26.11 -18.40 -8.47
CA VAL A 246 -25.92 -17.33 -9.45
C VAL A 246 -24.64 -16.56 -9.13
N LYS A 247 -23.77 -16.42 -10.11
CA LYS A 247 -22.57 -15.58 -9.99
C LYS A 247 -22.94 -14.12 -10.23
N SER A 248 -22.98 -13.35 -9.15
CA SER A 248 -23.17 -11.90 -9.17
C SER A 248 -21.80 -11.18 -9.24
N MET A 249 -21.80 -9.98 -9.82
CA MET A 249 -20.62 -9.11 -9.86
C MET A 249 -20.94 -7.82 -9.13
N ILE A 250 -20.19 -7.52 -8.07
CA ILE A 250 -20.31 -6.25 -7.35
C ILE A 250 -19.23 -5.32 -7.89
N GLY A 251 -19.67 -4.24 -8.55
CA GLY A 251 -18.82 -3.14 -8.95
C GLY A 251 -18.68 -2.14 -7.80
N MET A 252 -17.45 -1.86 -7.38
CA MET A 252 -17.14 -0.80 -6.43
C MET A 252 -16.28 0.25 -7.13
N GLU A 253 -16.75 1.49 -7.16
CA GLU A 253 -15.90 2.62 -7.56
C GLU A 253 -14.94 2.97 -6.43
N LYS A 254 -13.65 3.07 -6.78
CA LYS A 254 -12.60 3.53 -5.89
C LYS A 254 -11.84 4.65 -6.58
N SER A 255 -11.46 5.68 -5.83
CA SER A 255 -10.47 6.64 -6.32
C SER A 255 -9.11 5.94 -6.45
N ALA A 256 -8.61 5.84 -7.67
CA ALA A 256 -7.33 5.19 -7.97
C ALA A 256 -6.18 6.19 -8.01
N LEU A 257 -6.41 7.37 -8.61
CA LEU A 257 -5.47 8.49 -8.61
C LEU A 257 -6.14 9.71 -7.99
N THR A 258 -5.42 10.34 -7.07
CA THR A 258 -5.86 11.55 -6.36
C THR A 258 -4.61 12.34 -6.05
N VAL A 259 -4.63 13.65 -6.34
CA VAL A 259 -3.49 14.56 -6.08
C VAL A 259 -3.25 14.72 -4.57
N ILE A 260 -4.26 14.46 -3.74
CA ILE A 260 -4.17 14.57 -2.28
C ILE A 260 -4.58 13.23 -1.65
N HIS A 261 -3.64 12.60 -0.94
CA HIS A 261 -3.92 11.46 -0.06
C HIS A 261 -3.58 11.79 1.40
N ASN A 262 -4.14 12.88 1.91
CA ASN A 262 -4.04 13.23 3.32
C ASN A 262 -4.91 12.27 4.12
N LYS A 263 -4.27 11.29 4.78
CA LYS A 263 -4.94 10.37 5.71
C LYS A 263 -4.83 10.83 7.17
N MET A 264 -4.01 11.85 7.44
CA MET A 264 -3.77 12.35 8.78
C MET A 264 -3.50 13.86 8.81
N VAL A 265 -3.77 14.46 9.96
CA VAL A 265 -3.41 15.82 10.36
C VAL A 265 -2.37 15.71 11.47
N VAL A 266 -1.30 16.49 11.41
CA VAL A 266 -0.31 16.57 12.49
C VAL A 266 -0.75 17.64 13.48
N LEU A 267 -0.87 17.27 14.75
CA LEU A 267 -1.26 18.14 15.84
C LEU A 267 -0.05 18.91 16.38
N PHE A 268 -0.28 19.98 17.15
CA PHE A 268 0.79 20.85 17.66
C PHE A 268 1.83 20.11 18.52
N ASN A 269 1.43 19.04 19.18
CA ASN A 269 2.28 18.20 20.02
C ASN A 269 3.04 17.13 19.22
N GLY A 270 2.92 17.12 17.89
CA GLY A 270 3.52 16.12 17.01
C GLY A 270 2.72 14.81 16.87
N CYS A 271 1.59 14.66 17.57
CA CYS A 271 0.71 13.51 17.37
C CYS A 271 0.02 13.56 16.01
N CYS A 272 -0.32 12.38 15.49
CA CYS A 272 -0.97 12.24 14.19
C CYS A 272 -2.44 11.84 14.41
N ALA A 273 -3.38 12.65 13.93
CA ALA A 273 -4.81 12.37 14.02
C ALA A 273 -5.40 12.01 12.64
N PRO A 274 -6.48 11.22 12.55
CA PRO A 274 -7.10 10.88 11.27
C PRO A 274 -7.60 12.14 10.54
N PHE A 275 -7.30 12.29 9.26
CA PHE A 275 -7.82 13.42 8.47
C PHE A 275 -9.33 13.28 8.28
N MET A 276 -10.08 14.33 8.64
CA MET A 276 -11.51 14.47 8.36
C MET A 276 -11.73 15.77 7.60
N TYR A 277 -12.50 15.72 6.50
CA TYR A 277 -12.73 16.89 5.66
C TYR A 277 -13.44 17.99 6.45
N GLY A 278 -12.88 19.21 6.41
CA GLY A 278 -13.38 20.37 7.18
C GLY A 278 -12.97 20.39 8.65
N ILE A 279 -12.18 19.41 9.12
CA ILE A 279 -11.67 19.35 10.49
C ILE A 279 -10.16 19.64 10.46
N ASN A 280 -9.78 20.74 11.10
CA ASN A 280 -8.39 21.17 11.23
C ASN A 280 -7.78 20.66 12.55
N ALA A 281 -6.47 20.83 12.74
CA ALA A 281 -5.74 20.32 13.91
C ALA A 281 -6.26 20.85 15.25
N ASP A 282 -6.77 22.08 15.26
CA ASP A 282 -7.40 22.79 16.39
C ASP A 282 -8.70 22.15 16.88
N HIS A 283 -9.36 21.34 16.05
CA HIS A 283 -10.60 20.64 16.42
C HIS A 283 -10.32 19.33 17.18
N TYR A 284 -9.07 18.86 17.22
CA TYR A 284 -8.72 17.65 17.96
C TYR A 284 -8.34 18.01 19.39
N LEU A 285 -9.09 17.47 20.34
CA LEU A 285 -8.73 17.50 21.75
C LEU A 285 -7.70 16.41 22.01
N VAL A 286 -6.53 16.82 22.48
CA VAL A 286 -5.50 15.90 23.00
C VAL A 286 -5.62 15.94 24.52
N GLU A 287 -6.04 14.82 25.11
CA GLU A 287 -5.93 14.58 26.56
C GLU A 287 -4.53 14.11 26.95
#